data_AF-A0A1N7BWZ6-F1
#
_entry.id   AF-A0A1N7BWZ6-F1
#
_cell.length_a   1.000
_cell.length_b   1.000
_cell.length_c   1.000
_cell.angle_alpha   90.00
_cell.angle_beta   90.00
_cell.angle_gamma   90.00
#
_symmetry.space_group_name_H-M   'P 1'
#
loop_
_entity.id
_entity.type
_entity.pdbx_description
1 polymer ?
#
loop_
_entity_poly.entity_id
_entity_poly.type
_entity_poly.pdbx_seq_one_letter_code
_entity_poly.pdbx_strand_id
1 'polypeptide(L)'
;MTIMASRRLLRWSGVMAALVCVAGPVAAIELTASEKAGKQIFLEGRSASGSSIAARVGGADTAIPATVVPCANCHGADGRGRREGGVRPPDITWRRLALSYGQRLENGRERPAYDAASFARAISTGVDAGGNRLDPAMPRFVMSARDVDDLTAYLKRLEDDGDPGLLADSVRVGTLQPATGPLAELGKTVTAILRGTFDAVNAGGGVHGRRIELVVADPGPDAAGAEVALRRLMEEEQVFAVVAPLVPALEGRLGEIADFARMPVVGPLAHLAGSGGRFVFDPLPGLGEQLGALGEYAATALKLTNPPAAIVHPDEARSGAIASALAERLARRGWSQVRAYAYVPGAFDAAGVGTAVAGQGAQAVFFIGRDADFGALAAQAPLQKAPPWMFAAANQVGPSALQLPAAQAERVFIAYPTLPQDWSPQGAGALRAVRERSGAGDRHPAFQVGAYAAALVMVEGFKRAGRDASRDKFVTALENMHGFQTGVTPAIGFGPGQRIGAPGAHIVGVDAQKRVFRPTGRYVRLDTVQE
;
A
#
# COMPACT_ATOMS: atom_id res chain seq x y z
N MET A 1 -6.31 13.32 92.39
CA MET A 1 -6.24 14.44 91.42
C MET A 1 -5.35 14.00 90.28
N THR A 2 -5.86 13.91 89.05
CA THR A 2 -5.22 14.32 87.76
C THR A 2 -6.11 13.83 86.60
N ILE A 3 -7.05 14.70 86.24
CA ILE A 3 -7.52 15.12 84.91
C ILE A 3 -7.58 14.09 83.75
N MET A 4 -8.82 13.92 83.28
CA MET A 4 -9.28 13.33 82.02
C MET A 4 -8.73 14.03 80.77
N ALA A 5 -8.50 13.28 79.69
CA ALA A 5 -8.89 13.71 78.33
C ALA A 5 -9.01 12.50 77.40
N SER A 6 -10.24 12.20 77.00
CA SER A 6 -10.62 11.18 76.04
C SER A 6 -10.36 11.64 74.60
N ARG A 7 -9.81 10.78 73.75
CA ARG A 7 -9.82 10.96 72.29
C ARG A 7 -10.58 9.79 71.65
N ARG A 8 -11.76 10.13 71.12
CA ARG A 8 -12.64 9.25 70.35
C ARG A 8 -12.01 8.97 68.98
N LEU A 9 -12.02 7.69 68.61
CA LEU A 9 -11.77 7.19 67.26
C LEU A 9 -12.92 7.64 66.34
N LEU A 10 -12.62 8.44 65.32
CA LEU A 10 -13.51 8.68 64.19
C LEU A 10 -12.94 7.91 62.98
N ARG A 11 -13.62 6.84 62.59
CA ARG A 11 -13.41 6.14 61.32
C ARG A 11 -13.87 7.05 60.19
N TRP A 12 -12.96 7.47 59.31
CA TRP A 12 -13.30 8.04 58.01
C TRP A 12 -13.03 6.99 56.95
N SER A 13 -14.10 6.36 56.47
CA SER A 13 -14.10 5.53 55.27
C SER A 13 -14.09 6.45 54.05
N GLY A 14 -12.89 6.81 53.58
CA GLY A 14 -12.71 7.54 52.33
C GLY A 14 -12.79 6.60 51.13
N VAL A 15 -13.93 6.59 50.44
CA VAL A 15 -14.08 5.98 49.11
C VAL A 15 -13.31 6.86 48.11
N MET A 16 -12.10 6.43 47.72
CA MET A 16 -11.46 6.96 46.51
C MET A 16 -12.23 6.42 45.30
N ALA A 17 -13.16 7.22 44.78
CA ALA A 17 -13.74 6.98 43.48
C ALA A 17 -12.65 7.21 42.42
N ALA A 18 -12.07 6.12 41.92
CA ALA A 18 -11.25 6.15 40.72
C ALA A 18 -12.13 6.62 39.55
N LEU A 19 -11.89 7.85 39.08
CA LEU A 19 -12.40 8.30 37.78
C LEU A 19 -11.67 7.51 36.70
N VAL A 20 -12.24 6.35 36.37
CA VAL A 20 -11.93 5.64 35.13
C VAL A 20 -12.51 6.49 34.00
N CYS A 21 -11.68 7.32 33.37
CA CYS A 21 -12.02 7.89 32.07
C CYS A 21 -12.06 6.73 31.06
N VAL A 22 -13.24 6.13 30.91
CA VAL A 22 -13.55 5.28 29.75
C VAL A 22 -13.53 6.21 28.54
N ALA A 23 -12.39 6.29 27.86
CA ALA A 23 -12.34 6.83 26.52
C ALA A 23 -13.12 5.85 25.64
N GLY A 24 -14.40 6.13 25.43
CA GLY A 24 -15.19 5.45 24.40
C GLY A 24 -14.53 5.68 23.03
N PRO A 25 -14.83 4.83 22.03
CA PRO A 25 -14.34 5.05 20.69
C PRO A 25 -14.84 6.43 20.23
N VAL A 26 -13.90 7.35 20.00
CA VAL A 26 -14.21 8.58 19.28
C VAL A 26 -14.43 8.14 17.83
N ALA A 27 -15.65 7.71 17.53
CA ALA A 27 -16.10 7.52 16.18
C ALA A 27 -15.96 8.86 15.46
N ALA A 28 -15.49 8.85 14.21
CA ALA A 28 -15.62 10.00 13.35
C ALA A 28 -17.09 10.43 13.37
N ILE A 29 -17.36 11.73 13.51
CA ILE A 29 -18.74 12.23 13.62
C ILE A 29 -19.45 11.87 12.31
N GLU A 30 -20.41 10.94 12.38
CA GLU A 30 -21.14 10.51 11.19
C GLU A 30 -21.89 11.67 10.55
N LEU A 31 -21.73 11.82 9.24
CA LEU A 31 -22.47 12.80 8.47
C LEU A 31 -23.96 12.43 8.42
N THR A 32 -24.82 13.43 8.59
CA THR A 32 -26.26 13.34 8.34
C THR A 32 -26.55 13.05 6.86
N ALA A 33 -27.79 12.66 6.53
CA ALA A 33 -28.16 12.40 5.13
C ALA A 33 -27.94 13.61 4.20
N SER A 34 -28.21 14.82 4.70
CA SER A 34 -27.99 16.07 3.97
C SER A 34 -26.50 16.35 3.77
N GLU A 35 -25.68 16.15 4.81
CA GLU A 35 -24.22 16.30 4.70
C GLU A 35 -23.58 15.25 3.80
N LYS A 36 -24.06 13.99 3.80
CA LYS A 36 -23.64 12.94 2.86
C LYS A 36 -23.99 13.32 1.42
N ALA A 37 -25.19 13.84 1.18
CA ALA A 37 -25.61 14.34 -0.13
C ALA A 37 -24.74 15.52 -0.58
N GLY A 38 -24.46 16.47 0.33
CA GLY A 38 -23.56 17.59 0.06
C GLY A 38 -22.13 17.17 -0.23
N LYS A 39 -21.61 16.15 0.48
CA LYS A 39 -20.30 15.53 0.22
C LYS A 39 -20.21 14.98 -1.19
N GLN A 40 -21.25 14.26 -1.63
CA GLN A 40 -21.34 13.72 -2.98
C GLN A 40 -21.34 14.84 -4.04
N ILE A 41 -22.05 15.95 -3.80
CA ILE A 41 -22.01 17.11 -4.70
C ILE A 41 -20.61 17.74 -4.72
N PHE A 42 -19.97 17.91 -3.56
CA PHE A 42 -18.67 18.54 -3.44
C PHE A 42 -17.54 17.74 -4.13
N LEU A 43 -17.51 16.42 -3.90
CA LEU A 43 -16.46 15.53 -4.39
C LEU A 43 -16.71 15.06 -5.82
N GLU A 44 -17.97 14.80 -6.19
CA GLU A 44 -18.32 14.12 -7.43
C GLU A 44 -19.21 14.94 -8.37
N GLY A 45 -19.77 16.06 -7.93
CA GLY A 45 -20.67 16.88 -8.74
C GLY A 45 -22.01 16.20 -9.05
N ARG A 46 -22.45 15.25 -8.21
CA ARG A 46 -23.68 14.47 -8.40
C ARG A 46 -24.71 14.80 -7.33
N SER A 47 -25.97 14.99 -7.72
CA SER A 47 -27.09 15.11 -6.78
C SER A 47 -27.49 13.75 -6.20
N ALA A 48 -27.82 13.72 -4.91
CA ALA A 48 -28.36 12.52 -4.26
C ALA A 48 -29.78 12.16 -4.72
N SER A 49 -30.55 13.11 -5.28
CA SER A 49 -31.87 12.84 -5.85
C SER A 49 -31.82 12.28 -7.28
N GLY A 50 -30.62 12.17 -7.87
CA GLY A 50 -30.44 11.80 -9.28
C GLY A 50 -30.70 12.94 -10.27
N SER A 51 -30.99 14.15 -9.79
CA SER A 51 -31.12 15.35 -10.62
C SER A 51 -29.78 15.74 -11.25
N SER A 52 -29.81 16.30 -12.46
CA SER A 52 -28.59 16.79 -13.11
C SER A 52 -28.11 18.09 -12.46
N ILE A 53 -26.81 18.15 -12.20
CA ILE A 53 -26.12 19.38 -11.81
C ILE A 53 -25.25 19.81 -12.98
N ALA A 54 -25.42 21.04 -13.44
CA ALA A 54 -24.60 21.62 -14.50
C ALA A 54 -23.64 22.65 -13.92
N ALA A 55 -22.46 22.75 -14.52
CA ALA A 55 -21.48 23.79 -14.27
C ALA A 55 -21.29 24.60 -15.55
N ARG A 56 -21.34 25.92 -15.45
CA ARG A 56 -21.04 26.82 -16.55
C ARG A 56 -19.61 27.32 -16.42
N VAL A 57 -18.81 27.17 -17.47
CA VAL A 57 -17.36 27.40 -17.45
C VAL A 57 -16.88 28.31 -18.57
N GLY A 58 -15.83 29.07 -18.28
CA GLY A 58 -15.16 29.95 -19.23
C GLY A 58 -15.96 31.21 -19.60
N GLY A 59 -15.34 32.09 -20.39
CA GLY A 59 -15.98 33.34 -20.82
C GLY A 59 -17.20 33.17 -21.73
N ALA A 60 -17.38 31.99 -22.32
CA ALA A 60 -18.51 31.64 -23.17
C ALA A 60 -19.70 31.04 -22.40
N ASP A 61 -19.61 30.87 -21.07
CA ASP A 61 -20.65 30.30 -20.20
C ASP A 61 -21.13 28.89 -20.63
N THR A 62 -20.21 28.09 -21.17
CA THR A 62 -20.52 26.75 -21.69
C THR A 62 -20.99 25.84 -20.57
N ALA A 63 -22.18 25.25 -20.72
CA ALA A 63 -22.74 24.31 -19.76
C ALA A 63 -22.15 22.90 -19.95
N ILE A 64 -21.55 22.36 -18.89
CA ILE A 64 -21.03 20.99 -18.81
C ILE A 64 -21.59 20.29 -17.56
N PRO A 65 -21.62 18.94 -17.52
CA PRO A 65 -21.96 18.23 -16.30
C PRO A 65 -21.01 18.59 -15.15
N ALA A 66 -21.53 18.84 -13.95
CA ALA A 66 -20.69 19.15 -12.79
C ALA A 66 -19.76 18.00 -12.39
N THR A 67 -20.03 16.77 -12.82
CA THR A 67 -19.15 15.61 -12.66
C THR A 67 -17.78 15.76 -13.35
N VAL A 68 -17.67 16.67 -14.32
CA VAL A 68 -16.40 16.98 -15.01
C VAL A 68 -15.57 17.98 -14.20
N VAL A 69 -16.22 18.86 -13.45
CA VAL A 69 -15.59 19.95 -12.67
C VAL A 69 -16.18 20.08 -11.26
N PRO A 70 -16.15 19.00 -10.43
CA PRO A 70 -16.61 19.09 -9.05
C PRO A 70 -15.77 20.08 -8.25
N CYS A 71 -16.34 20.60 -7.16
CA CYS A 71 -15.71 21.63 -6.33
C CYS A 71 -14.32 21.19 -5.82
N ALA A 72 -14.19 19.92 -5.43
CA ALA A 72 -12.96 19.34 -4.91
C ALA A 72 -11.80 19.30 -5.91
N ASN A 73 -12.04 19.39 -7.23
CA ASN A 73 -10.96 19.44 -8.21
C ASN A 73 -10.08 20.69 -8.02
N CYS A 74 -10.72 21.84 -7.80
CA CYS A 74 -10.00 23.10 -7.57
C CYS A 74 -9.72 23.33 -6.08
N HIS A 75 -10.70 23.07 -5.22
CA HIS A 75 -10.60 23.40 -3.80
C HIS A 75 -9.94 22.30 -2.96
N GLY A 76 -9.68 21.13 -3.53
CA GLY A 76 -9.24 19.94 -2.79
C GLY A 76 -10.37 19.32 -1.97
N ALA A 77 -10.22 18.05 -1.62
CA ALA A 77 -11.16 17.36 -0.73
C ALA A 77 -11.22 17.99 0.68
N ASP A 78 -10.22 18.76 1.09
CA ASP A 78 -10.16 19.47 2.36
C ASP A 78 -10.62 20.95 2.27
N GLY A 79 -11.02 21.41 1.07
CA GLY A 79 -11.53 22.77 0.84
C GLY A 79 -10.50 23.89 0.90
N ARG A 80 -9.20 23.60 1.03
CA ARG A 80 -8.18 24.64 1.25
C ARG A 80 -7.65 25.32 -0.01
N GLY A 81 -7.98 24.79 -1.19
CA GLY A 81 -7.51 25.28 -2.47
C GLY A 81 -6.21 24.62 -2.94
N ARG A 82 -6.16 24.20 -4.20
CA ARG A 82 -4.94 23.68 -4.87
C ARG A 82 -4.50 24.67 -5.95
N ARG A 83 -3.23 25.07 -5.95
CA ARG A 83 -2.68 25.89 -7.04
C ARG A 83 -2.60 25.06 -8.31
N GLU A 84 -3.23 25.51 -9.38
CA GLU A 84 -3.21 24.84 -10.68
C GLU A 84 -3.30 25.86 -11.81
N GLY A 85 -2.47 25.72 -12.85
CA GLY A 85 -2.57 26.54 -14.07
C GLY A 85 -2.50 28.06 -13.87
N GLY A 86 -1.82 28.53 -12.82
CA GLY A 86 -1.77 29.96 -12.46
C GLY A 86 -2.99 30.48 -11.68
N VAL A 87 -4.03 29.65 -11.50
CA VAL A 87 -5.18 29.93 -10.64
C VAL A 87 -4.87 29.47 -9.22
N ARG A 88 -5.27 30.28 -8.23
CA ARG A 88 -5.18 29.92 -6.81
C ARG A 88 -6.60 29.95 -6.20
N PRO A 89 -7.32 28.82 -6.23
CA PRO A 89 -8.58 28.66 -5.54
C PRO A 89 -8.43 29.02 -4.06
N PRO A 90 -9.36 29.80 -3.48
CA PRO A 90 -9.30 30.18 -2.08
C PRO A 90 -9.63 29.00 -1.16
N ASP A 91 -9.24 29.17 0.11
CA ASP A 91 -9.74 28.36 1.22
C ASP A 91 -11.25 28.62 1.41
N ILE A 92 -12.05 27.58 1.22
CA ILE A 92 -13.52 27.59 1.29
C ILE A 92 -14.04 26.81 2.48
N THR A 93 -13.20 26.51 3.47
CA THR A 93 -13.73 25.91 4.71
C THR A 93 -14.77 26.82 5.35
N TRP A 94 -15.79 26.25 5.98
CA TRP A 94 -16.86 27.06 6.54
C TRP A 94 -16.37 28.05 7.59
N ARG A 95 -15.36 27.66 8.40
CA ARG A 95 -14.71 28.60 9.31
C ARG A 95 -14.16 29.82 8.59
N ARG A 96 -13.57 29.66 7.41
CA ARG A 96 -13.05 30.78 6.60
C ARG A 96 -14.15 31.56 5.90
N LEU A 97 -15.18 30.89 5.42
CA LEU A 97 -16.31 31.54 4.76
C LEU A 97 -17.16 32.36 5.73
N ALA A 98 -17.35 31.87 6.96
CA ALA A 98 -18.22 32.46 7.97
C ALA A 98 -17.53 33.50 8.89
N LEU A 99 -16.22 33.73 8.75
CA LEU A 99 -15.52 34.78 9.48
C LEU A 99 -15.86 36.17 8.91
N SER A 100 -16.29 37.08 9.77
CA SER A 100 -16.72 38.45 9.42
C SER A 100 -15.64 39.52 9.57
N TYR A 101 -14.45 39.22 10.11
CA TYR A 101 -13.43 40.21 10.45
C TYR A 101 -12.08 39.97 9.75
N GLY A 102 -11.58 40.99 9.02
CA GLY A 102 -10.15 41.19 8.74
C GLY A 102 -9.49 40.29 7.69
N GLN A 103 -10.22 39.47 6.93
CA GLN A 103 -9.62 38.76 5.80
C GLN A 103 -9.47 39.74 4.63
N ARG A 104 -8.34 40.44 4.56
CA ARG A 104 -7.86 40.99 3.29
C ARG A 104 -7.61 39.78 2.39
N LEU A 105 -8.48 39.57 1.40
CA LEU A 105 -8.22 38.60 0.33
C LEU A 105 -6.85 38.93 -0.28
N GLU A 106 -6.16 37.96 -0.88
CA GLU A 106 -4.80 38.21 -1.43
C GLU A 106 -4.76 39.34 -2.47
N ASN A 107 -5.92 39.71 -3.03
CA ASN A 107 -6.11 40.85 -3.92
C ASN A 107 -6.54 42.16 -3.21
N GLY A 108 -6.40 42.23 -1.89
CA GLY A 108 -6.67 43.43 -1.08
C GLY A 108 -8.16 43.69 -0.76
N ARG A 109 -9.09 42.87 -1.26
CA ARG A 109 -10.54 43.04 -1.09
C ARG A 109 -11.02 42.53 0.27
N GLU A 110 -12.05 43.17 0.81
CA GLU A 110 -12.79 42.73 1.99
C GLU A 110 -14.19 42.24 1.59
N ARG A 111 -14.73 41.28 2.34
CA ARG A 111 -16.12 40.83 2.22
C ARG A 111 -16.71 40.53 3.60
N PRO A 112 -18.03 40.67 3.79
CA PRO A 112 -18.72 40.17 4.97
C PRO A 112 -18.70 38.63 5.02
N ALA A 113 -19.07 38.07 6.18
CA ALA A 113 -19.24 36.63 6.35
C ALA A 113 -20.30 36.07 5.39
N TYR A 114 -20.06 34.86 4.88
CA TYR A 114 -21.06 34.13 4.12
C TYR A 114 -22.14 33.56 5.04
N ASP A 115 -23.38 33.72 4.60
CA ASP A 115 -24.54 32.94 4.99
C ASP A 115 -24.96 32.00 3.84
N ALA A 116 -26.00 31.19 4.05
CA ALA A 116 -26.47 30.25 3.03
C ALA A 116 -26.90 30.96 1.72
N ALA A 117 -27.55 32.12 1.83
CA ALA A 117 -28.06 32.86 0.67
C ALA A 117 -26.94 33.48 -0.16
N SER A 118 -25.98 34.12 0.48
CA SER A 118 -24.80 34.70 -0.18
C SER A 118 -23.87 33.61 -0.72
N PHE A 119 -23.77 32.45 -0.07
CA PHE A 119 -23.04 31.30 -0.60
C PHE A 119 -23.72 30.74 -1.84
N ALA A 120 -25.03 30.50 -1.80
CA ALA A 120 -25.84 30.06 -2.94
C ALA A 120 -25.67 31.01 -4.13
N ARG A 121 -25.72 32.32 -3.89
CA ARG A 121 -25.50 33.35 -4.91
C ARG A 121 -24.08 33.27 -5.48
N ALA A 122 -23.06 33.10 -4.64
CA ALA A 122 -21.67 33.00 -5.07
C ALA A 122 -21.44 31.83 -6.03
N ILE A 123 -21.93 30.63 -5.70
CA ILE A 123 -21.71 29.46 -6.55
C ILE A 123 -22.58 29.45 -7.82
N SER A 124 -23.75 30.10 -7.81
CA SER A 124 -24.68 30.09 -8.95
C SER A 124 -24.47 31.25 -9.93
N THR A 125 -24.10 32.43 -9.42
CA THR A 125 -23.98 33.68 -10.21
C THR A 125 -22.57 34.24 -10.24
N GLY A 126 -21.69 33.79 -9.34
CA GLY A 126 -20.32 34.29 -9.26
C GLY A 126 -20.19 35.59 -8.52
N VAL A 127 -21.14 35.91 -7.64
CA VAL A 127 -21.15 37.15 -6.84
C VAL A 127 -20.99 36.81 -5.37
N ASP A 128 -19.91 37.29 -4.75
CA ASP A 128 -19.60 37.02 -3.36
C ASP A 128 -20.56 37.69 -2.35
N ALA A 129 -20.31 37.48 -1.05
CA ALA A 129 -21.11 38.08 0.01
C ALA A 129 -21.06 39.61 0.03
N GLY A 130 -19.99 40.22 -0.48
CA GLY A 130 -19.80 41.67 -0.61
C GLY A 130 -20.29 42.25 -1.94
N GLY A 131 -20.82 41.43 -2.84
CA GLY A 131 -21.28 41.88 -4.16
C GLY A 131 -20.20 41.90 -5.24
N ASN A 132 -18.99 41.42 -4.95
CA ASN A 132 -17.92 41.39 -5.95
C ASN A 132 -18.02 40.17 -6.85
N ARG A 133 -17.58 40.32 -8.10
CA ARG A 133 -17.42 39.18 -9.01
C ARG A 133 -16.26 38.28 -8.58
N LEU A 134 -16.54 36.98 -8.56
CA LEU A 134 -15.56 35.91 -8.39
C LEU A 134 -14.74 35.75 -9.68
N ASP A 135 -13.58 35.10 -9.55
CA ASP A 135 -12.72 34.80 -10.70
C ASP A 135 -13.51 34.04 -11.79
N PRO A 136 -13.41 34.42 -13.07
CA PRO A 136 -14.06 33.71 -14.17
C PRO A 136 -13.67 32.24 -14.31
N ALA A 137 -12.51 31.85 -13.78
CA ALA A 137 -12.08 30.45 -13.72
C ALA A 137 -12.94 29.60 -12.78
N MET A 138 -13.63 30.21 -11.80
CA MET A 138 -14.53 29.48 -10.91
C MET A 138 -15.86 29.19 -11.62
N PRO A 139 -16.25 27.91 -11.80
CA PRO A 139 -17.50 27.55 -12.47
C PRO A 139 -18.75 28.11 -11.77
N ARG A 140 -19.83 28.28 -12.54
CA ARG A 140 -21.16 28.68 -12.04
C ARG A 140 -22.12 27.51 -12.09
N PHE A 141 -22.55 27.04 -10.93
CA PHE A 141 -23.32 25.82 -10.82
C PHE A 141 -24.83 26.09 -10.89
N VAL A 142 -25.52 25.27 -11.67
CA VAL A 142 -26.97 25.23 -11.78
C VAL A 142 -27.42 23.94 -11.09
N MET A 143 -28.10 24.07 -9.96
CA MET A 143 -28.56 22.98 -9.12
C MET A 143 -29.87 23.35 -8.41
N SER A 144 -30.57 22.35 -7.87
CA SER A 144 -31.80 22.58 -7.13
C SER A 144 -31.53 23.30 -5.79
N ALA A 145 -32.52 23.98 -5.21
CA ALA A 145 -32.38 24.61 -3.90
C ALA A 145 -31.95 23.58 -2.82
N ARG A 146 -32.51 22.36 -2.90
CA ARG A 146 -32.13 21.26 -2.01
C ARG A 146 -30.67 20.87 -2.14
N ASP A 147 -30.13 20.78 -3.36
CA ASP A 147 -28.71 20.48 -3.57
C ASP A 147 -27.79 21.58 -3.01
N VAL A 148 -28.20 22.84 -3.11
CA VAL A 148 -27.48 23.96 -2.49
C VAL A 148 -27.48 23.84 -0.97
N ASP A 149 -28.62 23.49 -0.37
CA ASP A 149 -28.74 23.30 1.07
C ASP A 149 -27.88 22.12 1.54
N ASP A 150 -27.93 20.99 0.84
CA ASP A 150 -27.11 19.80 1.11
C ASP A 150 -25.61 20.13 1.00
N LEU A 151 -25.17 20.80 -0.07
CA LEU A 151 -23.79 21.25 -0.23
C LEU A 151 -23.36 22.21 0.88
N THR A 152 -24.23 23.15 1.26
CA THR A 152 -23.97 24.10 2.36
C THR A 152 -23.84 23.38 3.70
N ALA A 153 -24.69 22.39 3.96
CA ALA A 153 -24.61 21.54 5.16
C ALA A 153 -23.27 20.81 5.22
N TYR A 154 -22.83 20.23 4.11
CA TYR A 154 -21.53 19.56 4.06
C TYR A 154 -20.35 20.50 4.26
N LEU A 155 -20.33 21.69 3.63
CA LEU A 155 -19.23 22.64 3.81
C LEU A 155 -19.01 23.04 5.28
N LYS A 156 -20.09 23.11 6.06
CA LYS A 156 -20.05 23.33 7.52
C LYS A 156 -19.36 22.20 8.29
N ARG A 157 -19.33 20.99 7.73
CA ARG A 157 -18.67 19.80 8.29
C ARG A 157 -17.35 19.45 7.62
N LEU A 158 -17.02 20.04 6.47
CA LEU A 158 -15.87 19.68 5.64
C LEU A 158 -14.56 19.56 6.42
N GLU A 159 -14.30 20.49 7.35
CA GLU A 159 -13.07 20.50 8.16
C GLU A 159 -12.99 19.35 9.16
N ASP A 160 -14.15 18.79 9.54
CA ASP A 160 -14.28 17.72 10.52
C ASP A 160 -14.51 16.34 9.85
N ASP A 161 -14.76 16.31 8.54
CA ASP A 161 -14.94 15.10 7.72
C ASP A 161 -13.60 14.62 7.14
N GLY A 162 -12.67 14.29 8.04
CA GLY A 162 -11.37 13.72 7.67
C GLY A 162 -11.47 12.28 7.18
N ASP A 163 -10.38 11.78 6.57
CA ASP A 163 -10.32 10.36 6.20
C ASP A 163 -10.54 9.45 7.42
N PRO A 164 -11.33 8.37 7.28
CA PRO A 164 -11.53 7.40 8.34
C PRO A 164 -10.22 6.98 9.00
N GLY A 165 -10.20 7.02 10.33
CA GLY A 165 -9.05 6.55 11.10
C GLY A 165 -7.94 7.56 11.28
N LEU A 166 -8.02 8.75 10.69
CA LEU A 166 -7.14 9.87 11.03
C LEU A 166 -7.80 10.76 12.09
N LEU A 167 -7.34 10.64 13.34
CA LEU A 167 -7.86 11.37 14.50
C LEU A 167 -6.94 12.54 14.88
N ALA A 168 -7.29 13.32 15.89
CA ALA A 168 -6.50 14.47 16.32
C ALA A 168 -5.13 14.07 16.88
N ASP A 169 -5.07 12.97 17.64
CA ASP A 169 -3.91 12.47 18.39
C ASP A 169 -3.55 11.02 18.03
N SER A 170 -4.26 10.39 17.10
CA SER A 170 -3.90 9.06 16.60
C SER A 170 -4.26 8.84 15.13
N VAL A 171 -3.69 7.78 14.56
CA VAL A 171 -4.05 7.24 13.25
C VAL A 171 -4.19 5.72 13.33
N ARG A 172 -5.34 5.19 12.90
CA ARG A 172 -5.61 3.75 12.87
C ARG A 172 -5.06 3.14 11.58
N VAL A 173 -4.23 2.11 11.72
CA VAL A 173 -3.68 1.33 10.60
C VAL A 173 -4.13 -0.11 10.77
N GLY A 174 -4.81 -0.65 9.76
CA GLY A 174 -5.31 -2.02 9.76
C GLY A 174 -4.28 -3.03 9.26
N THR A 175 -4.44 -4.29 9.61
CA THR A 175 -3.73 -5.41 8.99
C THR A 175 -4.56 -6.69 9.08
N LEU A 176 -4.49 -7.52 8.04
CA LEU A 176 -5.15 -8.83 8.00
C LEU A 176 -4.11 -9.92 8.28
N GLN A 177 -4.25 -10.65 9.38
CA GLN A 177 -3.29 -11.65 9.82
C GLN A 177 -4.03 -12.93 10.22
N PRO A 178 -3.79 -14.08 9.56
CA PRO A 178 -4.42 -15.35 9.88
C PRO A 178 -4.19 -15.70 11.34
N ALA A 179 -5.27 -15.91 12.10
CA ALA A 179 -5.17 -16.32 13.50
C ALA A 179 -5.19 -17.85 13.66
N THR A 180 -5.67 -18.55 12.65
CA THR A 180 -5.81 -20.02 12.61
C THR A 180 -5.22 -20.61 11.32
N GLY A 181 -5.13 -21.94 11.27
CA GLY A 181 -4.62 -22.66 10.10
C GLY A 181 -3.09 -22.61 9.93
N PRO A 182 -2.58 -23.04 8.76
CA PRO A 182 -1.15 -23.22 8.52
C PRO A 182 -0.31 -21.94 8.63
N LEU A 183 -0.93 -20.77 8.43
CA LEU A 183 -0.26 -19.47 8.47
C LEU A 183 -0.35 -18.76 9.84
N ALA A 184 -0.99 -19.37 10.86
CA ALA A 184 -1.22 -18.74 12.15
C ALA A 184 0.07 -18.26 12.85
N GLU A 185 1.11 -19.10 12.89
CA GLU A 185 2.39 -18.73 13.51
C GLU A 185 3.11 -17.61 12.74
N LEU A 186 2.96 -17.59 11.42
CA LEU A 186 3.47 -16.51 10.58
C LEU A 186 2.70 -15.20 10.86
N GLY A 187 1.37 -15.25 10.91
CA GLY A 187 0.51 -14.10 11.23
C GLY A 187 0.82 -13.50 12.61
N LYS A 188 1.07 -14.34 13.63
CA LYS A 188 1.56 -13.90 14.95
C LYS A 188 2.90 -13.20 14.85
N THR A 189 3.85 -13.76 14.09
CA THR A 189 5.18 -13.19 13.89
C THR A 189 5.09 -11.81 13.23
N VAL A 190 4.32 -11.68 12.15
CA VAL A 190 4.10 -10.41 11.44
C VAL A 190 3.44 -9.39 12.35
N THR A 191 2.39 -9.77 13.07
CA THR A 191 1.69 -8.90 14.03
C THR A 191 2.66 -8.36 15.09
N ALA A 192 3.52 -9.21 15.64
CA ALA A 192 4.51 -8.83 16.65
C ALA A 192 5.50 -7.79 16.10
N ILE A 193 6.01 -7.97 14.87
CA ILE A 193 6.91 -7.01 14.23
C ILE A 193 6.21 -5.67 13.96
N LEU A 194 4.99 -5.68 13.43
CA LEU A 194 4.22 -4.46 13.17
C LEU A 194 3.96 -3.68 14.46
N ARG A 195 3.45 -4.35 15.50
CA ARG A 195 3.21 -3.74 16.82
C ARG A 195 4.50 -3.18 17.42
N GLY A 196 5.56 -3.99 17.52
CA GLY A 196 6.82 -3.56 18.10
C GLY A 196 7.49 -2.39 17.36
N THR A 197 7.23 -2.26 16.04
CA THR A 197 7.69 -1.12 15.24
C THR A 197 6.89 0.13 15.55
N PHE A 198 5.56 0.06 15.52
CA PHE A 198 4.70 1.22 15.81
C PHE A 198 4.77 1.65 17.28
N ASP A 199 4.93 0.71 18.22
CA ASP A 199 5.18 1.03 19.63
C ASP A 199 6.47 1.81 19.81
N ALA A 200 7.55 1.44 19.10
CA ALA A 200 8.81 2.18 19.13
C ALA A 200 8.66 3.59 18.55
N VAL A 201 7.88 3.76 17.48
CA VAL A 201 7.56 5.07 16.90
C VAL A 201 6.73 5.91 17.87
N ASN A 202 5.72 5.31 18.49
CA ASN A 202 4.83 5.97 19.46
C ASN A 202 5.58 6.41 20.72
N ALA A 203 6.49 5.57 21.23
CA ALA A 203 7.37 5.92 22.34
C ALA A 203 8.30 7.10 22.02
N GLY A 204 8.61 7.31 20.72
CA GLY A 204 9.33 8.48 20.21
C GLY A 204 8.47 9.73 19.98
N GLY A 205 7.20 9.74 20.40
CA GLY A 205 6.27 10.86 20.21
C GLY A 205 5.35 10.72 18.98
N GLY A 206 5.38 9.59 18.29
CA GLY A 206 4.51 9.31 17.15
C GLY A 206 4.92 10.08 15.88
N VAL A 207 3.95 10.33 15.00
CA VAL A 207 4.14 11.09 13.75
C VAL A 207 3.26 12.32 13.78
N HIS A 208 3.88 13.51 13.71
CA HIS A 208 3.17 14.80 13.79
C HIS A 208 2.28 14.95 15.03
N GLY A 209 2.71 14.35 16.15
CA GLY A 209 1.96 14.31 17.42
C GLY A 209 0.83 13.28 17.47
N ARG A 210 0.72 12.40 16.46
CA ARG A 210 -0.24 11.30 16.43
C ARG A 210 0.41 9.96 16.71
N ARG A 211 -0.22 9.16 17.57
CA ARG A 211 0.15 7.75 17.77
C ARG A 211 -0.40 6.89 16.63
N ILE A 212 0.33 5.87 16.22
CA ILE A 212 -0.12 4.86 15.26
C ILE A 212 -0.77 3.71 16.03
N GLU A 213 -2.04 3.44 15.78
CA GLU A 213 -2.82 2.37 16.40
C GLU A 213 -3.00 1.22 15.42
N LEU A 214 -2.43 0.05 15.72
CA LEU A 214 -2.58 -1.13 14.87
C LEU A 214 -3.87 -1.89 15.18
N VAL A 215 -4.76 -1.99 14.20
CA VAL A 215 -5.96 -2.82 14.24
C VAL A 215 -5.67 -4.12 13.47
N VAL A 216 -5.90 -5.27 14.10
CA VAL A 216 -5.62 -6.58 13.50
C VAL A 216 -6.94 -7.32 13.32
N ALA A 217 -7.20 -7.81 12.11
CA ALA A 217 -8.34 -8.66 11.80
C ALA A 217 -7.88 -10.02 11.24
N ASP A 218 -8.59 -11.08 11.58
CA ASP A 218 -8.40 -12.40 10.98
C ASP A 218 -9.17 -12.47 9.66
N PRO A 219 -8.50 -12.71 8.52
CA PRO A 219 -9.18 -12.87 7.24
C PRO A 219 -10.00 -14.16 7.13
N GLY A 220 -9.82 -15.12 8.04
CA GLY A 220 -10.45 -16.43 7.91
C GLY A 220 -9.83 -17.27 6.78
N PRO A 221 -10.46 -18.42 6.44
CA PRO A 221 -9.83 -19.44 5.61
C PRO A 221 -10.01 -19.23 4.10
N ASP A 222 -10.95 -18.37 3.68
CA ASP A 222 -11.35 -18.22 2.28
C ASP A 222 -11.50 -16.76 1.84
N ALA A 223 -11.73 -16.56 0.54
CA ALA A 223 -11.79 -15.23 -0.06
C ALA A 223 -13.00 -14.41 0.44
N ALA A 224 -14.15 -15.05 0.67
CA ALA A 224 -15.35 -14.36 1.13
C ALA A 224 -15.16 -13.84 2.57
N GLY A 225 -14.61 -14.66 3.46
CA GLY A 225 -14.22 -14.26 4.81
C GLY A 225 -13.21 -13.12 4.78
N ALA A 226 -12.22 -13.19 3.90
CA ALA A 226 -11.18 -12.18 3.81
C ALA A 226 -11.73 -10.83 3.30
N GLU A 227 -12.67 -10.83 2.35
CA GLU A 227 -13.37 -9.62 1.90
C GLU A 227 -14.20 -9.00 3.02
N VAL A 228 -14.92 -9.82 3.80
CA VAL A 228 -15.69 -9.35 4.96
C VAL A 228 -14.77 -8.74 6.01
N ALA A 229 -13.63 -9.39 6.31
CA ALA A 229 -12.66 -8.87 7.28
C ALA A 229 -12.03 -7.55 6.80
N LEU A 230 -11.69 -7.44 5.52
CA LEU A 230 -11.18 -6.19 4.93
C LEU A 230 -12.23 -5.08 4.98
N ARG A 231 -13.48 -5.39 4.62
CA ARG A 231 -14.61 -4.45 4.70
C ARG A 231 -14.83 -3.99 6.14
N ARG A 232 -14.79 -4.89 7.12
CA ARG A 232 -14.88 -4.54 8.54
C ARG A 232 -13.78 -3.58 8.96
N LEU A 233 -12.52 -3.80 8.54
CA LEU A 233 -11.44 -2.85 8.83
C LEU A 233 -11.73 -1.46 8.24
N MET A 234 -12.29 -1.40 7.03
CA MET A 234 -12.59 -0.16 6.32
C MET A 234 -13.79 0.60 6.89
N GLU A 235 -14.90 -0.11 7.12
CA GLU A 235 -16.21 0.49 7.39
C GLU A 235 -16.49 0.60 8.89
N GLU A 236 -16.18 -0.45 9.68
CA GLU A 236 -16.48 -0.49 11.12
C GLU A 236 -15.30 0.02 11.95
N GLU A 237 -14.12 -0.58 11.77
CA GLU A 237 -12.90 -0.18 12.49
C GLU A 237 -12.31 1.12 11.93
N GLN A 238 -12.81 1.57 10.77
CA GLN A 238 -12.52 2.87 10.18
C GLN A 238 -11.01 3.13 10.14
N VAL A 239 -10.23 2.20 9.59
CA VAL A 239 -8.77 2.35 9.47
C VAL A 239 -8.42 3.33 8.35
N PHE A 240 -7.30 4.04 8.49
CA PHE A 240 -6.83 4.98 7.48
C PHE A 240 -6.14 4.28 6.31
N ALA A 241 -5.32 3.27 6.61
CA ALA A 241 -4.56 2.49 5.65
C ALA A 241 -4.39 1.05 6.16
N VAL A 242 -4.05 0.13 5.26
CA VAL A 242 -3.72 -1.26 5.59
C VAL A 242 -2.22 -1.49 5.43
N VAL A 243 -1.58 -2.11 6.41
CA VAL A 243 -0.14 -2.43 6.39
C VAL A 243 0.09 -3.94 6.43
N ALA A 244 1.00 -4.39 5.59
CA ALA A 244 1.52 -5.75 5.54
C ALA A 244 0.47 -6.88 5.65
N PRO A 245 -0.66 -6.81 4.93
CA PRO A 245 -1.70 -7.83 5.05
C PRO A 245 -1.18 -9.19 4.52
N LEU A 246 -1.45 -10.26 5.27
CA LEU A 246 -1.11 -11.65 4.95
C LEU A 246 -2.38 -12.40 4.54
N VAL A 247 -2.83 -12.17 3.31
CA VAL A 247 -4.11 -12.68 2.79
C VAL A 247 -3.96 -13.32 1.41
N PRO A 248 -3.42 -14.55 1.34
CA PRO A 248 -3.36 -15.29 0.08
C PRO A 248 -4.73 -15.43 -0.59
N ALA A 249 -5.82 -15.51 0.18
CA ALA A 249 -7.17 -15.65 -0.34
C ALA A 249 -7.68 -14.43 -1.15
N LEU A 250 -7.07 -13.25 -0.99
CA LEU A 250 -7.40 -12.03 -1.75
C LEU A 250 -6.37 -11.71 -2.83
N GLU A 251 -5.51 -12.65 -3.14
CA GLU A 251 -4.46 -12.44 -4.10
C GLU A 251 -5.01 -12.16 -5.51
N GLY A 252 -4.52 -11.11 -6.17
CA GLY A 252 -5.07 -10.60 -7.43
C GLY A 252 -6.33 -9.74 -7.31
N ARG A 253 -7.03 -9.74 -6.17
CA ARG A 253 -8.24 -8.91 -5.94
C ARG A 253 -8.03 -7.78 -4.95
N LEU A 254 -7.03 -7.88 -4.08
CA LEU A 254 -6.71 -6.86 -3.08
C LEU A 254 -6.51 -5.47 -3.72
N GLY A 255 -5.81 -5.40 -4.85
CA GLY A 255 -5.60 -4.14 -5.59
C GLY A 255 -6.89 -3.53 -6.11
N GLU A 256 -7.79 -4.33 -6.68
CA GLU A 256 -9.10 -3.87 -7.17
C GLU A 256 -9.96 -3.32 -6.03
N ILE A 257 -10.00 -4.04 -4.90
CA ILE A 257 -10.75 -3.61 -3.71
C ILE A 257 -10.14 -2.33 -3.13
N ALA A 258 -8.82 -2.27 -3.01
CA ALA A 258 -8.10 -1.09 -2.53
C ALA A 258 -8.35 0.13 -3.42
N ASP A 259 -8.34 -0.03 -4.73
CA ASP A 259 -8.59 1.05 -5.69
C ASP A 259 -10.03 1.55 -5.62
N PHE A 260 -11.00 0.63 -5.60
CA PHE A 260 -12.42 0.98 -5.45
C PHE A 260 -12.66 1.74 -4.15
N ALA A 261 -12.03 1.28 -3.06
CA ALA A 261 -12.12 1.89 -1.73
C ALA A 261 -11.27 3.16 -1.56
N ARG A 262 -10.38 3.46 -2.51
CA ARG A 262 -9.29 4.43 -2.36
C ARG A 262 -8.49 4.22 -1.06
N MET A 263 -8.28 2.96 -0.68
CA MET A 263 -7.64 2.57 0.57
C MET A 263 -6.15 2.30 0.35
N PRO A 264 -5.23 3.11 0.93
CA PRO A 264 -3.80 2.83 0.83
C PRO A 264 -3.47 1.48 1.48
N VAL A 265 -2.78 0.63 0.74
CA VAL A 265 -2.25 -0.66 1.23
C VAL A 265 -0.74 -0.66 1.04
N VAL A 266 0.02 -0.94 2.09
CA VAL A 266 1.49 -0.94 2.04
C VAL A 266 2.04 -2.31 2.39
N GLY A 267 2.75 -2.92 1.44
CA GLY A 267 3.56 -4.14 1.59
C GLY A 267 2.82 -5.45 1.85
N PRO A 268 1.79 -5.82 1.08
CA PRO A 268 1.15 -7.14 1.18
C PRO A 268 2.18 -8.28 1.16
N LEU A 269 2.15 -9.15 2.18
CA LEU A 269 3.23 -10.12 2.45
C LEU A 269 3.07 -11.47 1.76
N ALA A 270 1.89 -11.78 1.24
CA ALA A 270 1.62 -13.03 0.50
C ALA A 270 1.80 -12.90 -1.01
N HIS A 271 2.01 -11.68 -1.54
CA HIS A 271 1.88 -11.45 -2.98
C HIS A 271 3.11 -11.94 -3.78
N LEU A 272 2.98 -13.07 -4.49
CA LEU A 272 3.94 -13.49 -5.53
C LEU A 272 3.91 -12.61 -6.78
N ALA A 273 2.96 -11.69 -6.96
CA ALA A 273 2.87 -10.79 -8.09
C ALA A 273 2.87 -9.36 -7.54
N GLY A 274 3.41 -8.38 -8.27
CA GLY A 274 3.18 -6.98 -7.92
C GLY A 274 1.68 -6.76 -7.73
N SER A 275 1.30 -6.15 -6.61
CA SER A 275 -0.06 -6.23 -6.05
C SER A 275 -1.19 -5.66 -6.92
N GLY A 276 -0.86 -4.98 -8.02
CA GLY A 276 -1.83 -4.32 -8.87
C GLY A 276 -2.55 -3.20 -8.13
N GLY A 277 -3.03 -2.22 -8.89
CA GLY A 277 -3.81 -1.12 -8.34
C GLY A 277 -3.00 0.11 -7.92
N ARG A 278 -3.65 1.26 -8.03
CA ARG A 278 -3.12 2.59 -7.73
C ARG A 278 -2.83 2.79 -6.25
N PHE A 279 -3.58 2.15 -5.37
CA PHE A 279 -3.48 2.37 -3.92
C PHE A 279 -2.61 1.35 -3.19
N VAL A 280 -2.04 0.37 -3.89
CA VAL A 280 -1.15 -0.62 -3.27
C VAL A 280 0.32 -0.31 -3.57
N PHE A 281 1.14 -0.31 -2.53
CA PHE A 281 2.57 0.00 -2.61
C PHE A 281 3.37 -1.16 -2.03
N ASP A 282 4.15 -1.84 -2.86
CA ASP A 282 5.01 -2.95 -2.48
C ASP A 282 6.45 -2.46 -2.23
N PRO A 283 6.95 -2.47 -0.98
CA PRO A 283 8.34 -2.13 -0.68
C PRO A 283 9.35 -3.01 -1.43
N LEU A 284 9.00 -4.28 -1.64
CA LEU A 284 9.86 -5.33 -2.18
C LEU A 284 9.27 -5.90 -3.49
N PRO A 285 10.11 -6.48 -4.35
CA PRO A 285 9.69 -6.98 -5.67
C PRO A 285 8.87 -8.28 -5.58
N GLY A 286 7.88 -8.41 -6.46
CA GLY A 286 7.16 -9.66 -6.69
C GLY A 286 7.99 -10.67 -7.48
N LEU A 287 7.39 -11.83 -7.78
CA LEU A 287 8.06 -12.91 -8.53
C LEU A 287 8.40 -12.48 -9.96
N GLY A 288 7.52 -11.75 -10.63
CA GLY A 288 7.74 -11.28 -12.01
C GLY A 288 8.98 -10.39 -12.11
N GLU A 289 9.14 -9.44 -11.20
CA GLU A 289 10.32 -8.59 -11.12
C GLU A 289 11.59 -9.39 -10.79
N GLN A 290 11.48 -10.35 -9.87
CA GLN A 290 12.61 -11.20 -9.50
C GLN A 290 13.09 -12.07 -10.67
N LEU A 291 12.17 -12.69 -11.41
CA LEU A 291 12.50 -13.50 -12.60
C LEU A 291 13.00 -12.64 -13.76
N GLY A 292 12.42 -11.45 -13.96
CA GLY A 292 12.94 -10.47 -14.91
C GLY A 292 14.38 -10.07 -14.62
N ALA A 293 14.71 -9.85 -13.34
CA ALA A 293 16.08 -9.55 -12.91
C ALA A 293 17.07 -10.71 -13.18
N LEU A 294 16.62 -11.96 -13.06
CA LEU A 294 17.42 -13.13 -13.48
C LEU A 294 17.66 -13.14 -15.00
N GLY A 295 16.66 -12.74 -15.80
CA GLY A 295 16.82 -12.57 -17.25
C GLY A 295 17.87 -11.51 -17.61
N GLU A 296 17.81 -10.35 -16.97
CA GLU A 296 18.82 -9.29 -17.13
C GLU A 296 20.21 -9.74 -16.69
N TYR A 297 20.30 -10.44 -15.55
CA TYR A 297 21.55 -11.02 -15.08
C TYR A 297 22.12 -12.02 -16.09
N ALA A 298 21.29 -12.89 -16.64
CA ALA A 298 21.72 -13.89 -17.61
C ALA A 298 22.23 -13.26 -18.92
N ALA A 299 21.55 -12.22 -19.41
CA ALA A 299 22.00 -11.47 -20.58
C ALA A 299 23.34 -10.74 -20.32
N THR A 300 23.49 -10.11 -19.16
CA THR A 300 24.62 -9.21 -18.87
C THR A 300 25.84 -9.91 -18.27
N ALA A 301 25.64 -10.76 -17.26
CA ALA A 301 26.71 -11.42 -16.51
C ALA A 301 27.08 -12.78 -17.13
N LEU A 302 26.09 -13.57 -17.55
CA LEU A 302 26.32 -14.87 -18.19
C LEU A 302 26.51 -14.78 -19.71
N LYS A 303 26.33 -13.58 -20.29
CA LYS A 303 26.48 -13.30 -21.72
C LYS A 303 25.63 -14.20 -22.61
N LEU A 304 24.43 -14.56 -22.14
CA LEU A 304 23.48 -15.29 -22.97
C LEU A 304 22.86 -14.36 -24.00
N THR A 305 23.27 -14.50 -25.26
CA THR A 305 22.79 -13.71 -26.39
C THR A 305 21.81 -14.51 -27.24
N ASN A 306 20.57 -14.04 -27.36
CA ASN A 306 19.50 -14.73 -28.09
C ASN A 306 19.24 -16.20 -27.70
N PRO A 307 19.38 -16.61 -26.42
CA PRO A 307 19.18 -18.00 -26.02
C PRO A 307 17.70 -18.43 -26.15
N PRO A 308 17.42 -19.67 -26.58
CA PRO A 308 16.11 -20.29 -26.41
C PRO A 308 15.77 -20.45 -24.92
N ALA A 309 14.58 -20.01 -24.49
CA ALA A 309 14.14 -20.14 -23.10
C ALA A 309 12.85 -20.94 -22.93
N ALA A 310 12.80 -21.70 -21.85
CA ALA A 310 11.58 -22.32 -21.36
C ALA A 310 11.14 -21.65 -20.05
N ILE A 311 9.84 -21.52 -19.85
CA ILE A 311 9.23 -21.12 -18.58
C ILE A 311 8.37 -22.28 -18.11
N VAL A 312 8.69 -22.91 -16.99
CA VAL A 312 7.92 -24.03 -16.44
C VAL A 312 7.10 -23.51 -15.27
N HIS A 313 5.78 -23.72 -15.30
CA HIS A 313 4.88 -23.18 -14.29
C HIS A 313 3.68 -24.09 -14.02
N PRO A 314 3.06 -24.05 -12.83
CA PRO A 314 1.80 -24.76 -12.61
C PRO A 314 0.69 -24.17 -13.47
N ASP A 315 -0.25 -25.01 -13.91
CA ASP A 315 -1.45 -24.65 -14.67
C ASP A 315 -2.49 -24.00 -13.75
N GLU A 316 -2.13 -22.81 -13.30
CA GLU A 316 -2.92 -21.93 -12.47
C GLU A 316 -2.94 -20.57 -13.16
N ALA A 317 -4.11 -19.93 -13.23
CA ALA A 317 -4.31 -18.68 -13.95
C ALA A 317 -3.23 -17.64 -13.64
N ARG A 318 -2.83 -17.56 -12.37
CA ARG A 318 -1.79 -16.64 -11.91
C ARG A 318 -0.39 -16.99 -12.40
N SER A 319 0.03 -18.24 -12.21
CA SER A 319 1.36 -18.69 -12.62
C SER A 319 1.50 -18.58 -14.14
N GLY A 320 0.41 -18.82 -14.88
CA GLY A 320 0.30 -18.55 -16.32
C GLY A 320 0.41 -17.06 -16.66
N ALA A 321 -0.21 -16.16 -15.90
CA ALA A 321 -0.09 -14.72 -16.11
C ALA A 321 1.35 -14.21 -15.89
N ILE A 322 2.02 -14.66 -14.82
CA ILE A 322 3.43 -14.33 -14.55
C ILE A 322 4.32 -14.91 -15.65
N ALA A 323 4.09 -16.17 -16.07
CA ALA A 323 4.84 -16.80 -17.13
C ALA A 323 4.68 -16.06 -18.47
N SER A 324 3.47 -15.61 -18.80
CA SER A 324 3.19 -14.85 -20.03
C SER A 324 3.89 -13.49 -20.01
N ALA A 325 3.76 -12.72 -18.92
CA ALA A 325 4.42 -11.43 -18.78
C ALA A 325 5.96 -11.56 -18.81
N LEU A 326 6.50 -12.61 -18.18
CA LEU A 326 7.93 -12.92 -18.25
C LEU A 326 8.36 -13.29 -19.68
N ALA A 327 7.57 -14.09 -20.39
CA ALA A 327 7.87 -14.49 -21.77
C ALA A 327 7.97 -13.26 -22.69
N GLU A 328 7.02 -12.34 -22.59
CA GLU A 328 7.02 -11.10 -23.34
C GLU A 328 8.23 -10.22 -23.00
N ARG A 329 8.55 -10.08 -21.71
CA ARG A 329 9.72 -9.32 -21.26
C ARG A 329 11.02 -9.91 -21.80
N LEU A 330 11.21 -11.22 -21.68
CA LEU A 330 12.40 -11.90 -22.19
C LEU A 330 12.50 -11.73 -23.71
N ALA A 331 11.40 -11.88 -24.45
CA ALA A 331 11.37 -11.66 -25.89
C ALA A 331 11.78 -10.22 -26.26
N ARG A 332 11.25 -9.19 -25.57
CA ARG A 332 11.66 -7.78 -25.76
C ARG A 332 13.14 -7.55 -25.48
N ARG A 333 13.72 -8.33 -24.56
CA ARG A 333 15.15 -8.30 -24.20
C ARG A 333 16.01 -9.23 -25.07
N GLY A 334 15.47 -9.69 -26.20
CA GLY A 334 16.22 -10.39 -27.24
C GLY A 334 16.42 -11.88 -26.97
N TRP A 335 15.59 -12.52 -26.14
CA TRP A 335 15.56 -13.98 -26.00
C TRP A 335 14.78 -14.61 -27.16
N SER A 336 15.20 -15.79 -27.63
CA SER A 336 14.51 -16.50 -28.72
C SER A 336 13.60 -17.61 -28.20
N GLN A 337 12.63 -18.02 -29.03
CA GLN A 337 11.82 -19.22 -28.82
C GLN A 337 11.29 -19.35 -27.38
N VAL A 338 10.87 -18.25 -26.73
CA VAL A 338 10.44 -18.30 -25.33
C VAL A 338 9.11 -19.04 -25.24
N ARG A 339 9.09 -20.20 -24.59
CA ARG A 339 7.90 -21.06 -24.50
C ARG A 339 7.54 -21.38 -23.05
N ALA A 340 6.26 -21.29 -22.73
CA ALA A 340 5.72 -21.68 -21.44
C ALA A 340 5.24 -23.14 -21.45
N TYR A 341 5.55 -23.88 -20.38
CA TYR A 341 5.16 -25.26 -20.15
C TYR A 341 4.38 -25.32 -18.83
N ALA A 342 3.05 -25.39 -18.96
CA ALA A 342 2.15 -25.55 -17.83
C ALA A 342 2.14 -26.99 -17.31
N TYR A 343 1.97 -27.18 -16.00
CA TYR A 343 1.84 -28.51 -15.40
C TYR A 343 0.77 -28.55 -14.29
N VAL A 344 0.12 -29.70 -14.11
CA VAL A 344 -0.91 -29.83 -13.07
C VAL A 344 -0.27 -29.87 -11.67
N PRO A 345 -0.61 -28.95 -10.74
CA PRO A 345 -0.12 -28.99 -9.37
C PRO A 345 -0.42 -30.34 -8.68
N GLY A 346 0.56 -30.90 -7.98
CA GLY A 346 0.42 -32.20 -7.31
C GLY A 346 0.48 -33.43 -8.23
N ALA A 347 0.42 -33.23 -9.55
CA ALA A 347 0.57 -34.28 -10.57
C ALA A 347 1.60 -33.86 -11.64
N PHE A 348 2.76 -33.39 -11.17
CA PHE A 348 3.79 -32.86 -12.07
C PHE A 348 4.49 -34.00 -12.84
N ASP A 349 4.22 -34.11 -14.15
CA ASP A 349 4.97 -34.96 -15.07
C ASP A 349 6.32 -34.34 -15.42
N ALA A 350 7.26 -34.45 -14.49
CA ALA A 350 8.61 -33.93 -14.68
C ALA A 350 9.30 -34.56 -15.91
N ALA A 351 9.06 -35.84 -16.20
CA ALA A 351 9.69 -36.54 -17.33
C ALA A 351 9.22 -36.03 -18.69
N GLY A 352 7.91 -35.86 -18.86
CA GLY A 352 7.33 -35.26 -20.07
C GLY A 352 7.79 -33.82 -20.26
N VAL A 353 7.71 -33.00 -19.22
CA VAL A 353 8.15 -31.59 -19.28
C VAL A 353 9.65 -31.48 -19.54
N GLY A 354 10.48 -32.27 -18.86
CA GLY A 354 11.93 -32.29 -19.07
C GLY A 354 12.31 -32.71 -20.51
N THR A 355 11.58 -33.68 -21.08
CA THR A 355 11.75 -34.09 -22.48
C THR A 355 11.34 -32.98 -23.44
N ALA A 356 10.22 -32.30 -23.19
CA ALA A 356 9.73 -31.22 -24.04
C ALA A 356 10.66 -29.98 -24.03
N VAL A 357 11.17 -29.60 -22.85
CA VAL A 357 12.14 -28.52 -22.67
C VAL A 357 13.46 -28.85 -23.38
N ALA A 358 13.96 -30.09 -23.24
CA ALA A 358 15.16 -30.53 -23.94
C ALA A 358 14.95 -30.57 -25.47
N GLY A 359 13.79 -31.04 -25.92
CA GLY A 359 13.43 -31.10 -27.35
C GLY A 359 13.30 -29.72 -28.01
N GLN A 360 12.91 -28.69 -27.25
CA GLN A 360 12.97 -27.29 -27.70
C GLN A 360 14.42 -26.80 -27.90
N GLY A 361 15.39 -27.41 -27.23
CA GLY A 361 16.77 -26.91 -27.15
C GLY A 361 16.91 -25.70 -26.23
N ALA A 362 16.09 -25.61 -25.18
CA ALA A 362 16.15 -24.52 -24.21
C ALA A 362 17.55 -24.44 -23.56
N GLN A 363 18.18 -23.26 -23.64
CA GLN A 363 19.45 -22.98 -22.96
C GLN A 363 19.23 -22.40 -21.57
N ALA A 364 18.03 -21.88 -21.29
CA ALA A 364 17.61 -21.45 -19.98
C ALA A 364 16.20 -21.93 -19.64
N VAL A 365 15.98 -22.19 -18.36
CA VAL A 365 14.69 -22.53 -17.78
C VAL A 365 14.40 -21.56 -16.65
N PHE A 366 13.32 -20.79 -16.77
CA PHE A 366 12.74 -20.02 -15.68
C PHE A 366 11.67 -20.88 -15.02
N PHE A 367 11.83 -21.16 -13.74
CA PHE A 367 10.95 -22.05 -13.00
C PHE A 367 10.03 -21.26 -12.08
N ILE A 368 8.74 -21.57 -12.15
CA ILE A 368 7.69 -21.09 -11.26
C ILE A 368 7.05 -22.33 -10.63
N GLY A 369 7.10 -22.48 -9.32
CA GLY A 369 6.51 -23.65 -8.68
C GLY A 369 7.06 -23.93 -7.28
N ARG A 370 7.00 -25.20 -6.87
CA ARG A 370 7.47 -25.66 -5.55
C ARG A 370 8.86 -26.26 -5.65
N ASP A 371 9.59 -26.24 -4.53
CA ASP A 371 10.95 -26.79 -4.44
C ASP A 371 11.04 -28.24 -4.91
N ALA A 372 10.08 -29.09 -4.51
CA ALA A 372 10.06 -30.50 -4.91
C ALA A 372 9.89 -30.68 -6.44
N ASP A 373 9.05 -29.84 -7.05
CA ASP A 373 8.82 -29.87 -8.50
C ASP A 373 10.09 -29.39 -9.24
N PHE A 374 10.77 -28.34 -8.74
CA PHE A 374 12.06 -27.89 -9.27
C PHE A 374 13.11 -29.02 -9.26
N GLY A 375 13.26 -29.71 -8.12
CA GLY A 375 14.18 -30.84 -7.99
C GLY A 375 13.84 -31.98 -8.94
N ALA A 376 12.55 -32.33 -9.05
CA ALA A 376 12.07 -33.37 -9.95
C ALA A 376 12.36 -33.04 -11.43
N LEU A 377 12.18 -31.78 -11.85
CA LEU A 377 12.53 -31.33 -13.20
C LEU A 377 14.04 -31.40 -13.44
N ALA A 378 14.84 -30.85 -12.53
CA ALA A 378 16.30 -30.84 -12.66
C ALA A 378 16.91 -32.26 -12.70
N ALA A 379 16.24 -33.24 -12.06
CA ALA A 379 16.65 -34.63 -12.04
C ALA A 379 16.41 -35.38 -13.37
N GLN A 380 15.74 -34.78 -14.36
CA GLN A 380 15.43 -35.47 -15.61
C GLN A 380 16.67 -35.70 -16.46
N ALA A 381 16.83 -36.94 -16.96
CA ALA A 381 18.00 -37.36 -17.72
C ALA A 381 18.37 -36.45 -18.92
N PRO A 382 17.40 -35.94 -19.72
CA PRO A 382 17.72 -34.98 -20.77
C PRO A 382 18.40 -33.69 -20.24
N LEU A 383 17.93 -33.18 -19.11
CA LEU A 383 18.47 -31.97 -18.47
C LEU A 383 19.74 -32.24 -17.65
N GLN A 384 20.03 -33.49 -17.29
CA GLN A 384 21.33 -33.87 -16.72
C GLN A 384 22.40 -34.02 -17.79
N LYS A 385 22.04 -34.55 -18.96
CA LYS A 385 22.97 -34.75 -20.08
C LYS A 385 23.39 -33.42 -20.72
N ALA A 386 22.48 -32.46 -20.83
CA ALA A 386 22.74 -31.12 -21.33
C ALA A 386 22.09 -30.08 -20.41
N PRO A 387 22.71 -29.72 -19.28
CA PRO A 387 22.12 -28.80 -18.30
C PRO A 387 21.80 -27.44 -18.93
N PRO A 388 20.57 -26.92 -18.83
CA PRO A 388 20.31 -25.51 -19.09
C PRO A 388 20.75 -24.65 -17.90
N TRP A 389 20.78 -23.33 -18.07
CA TRP A 389 20.76 -22.41 -16.93
C TRP A 389 19.38 -22.46 -16.27
N MET A 390 19.32 -22.56 -14.96
CA MET A 390 18.06 -22.64 -14.22
C MET A 390 17.89 -21.41 -13.32
N PHE A 391 16.74 -20.75 -13.45
CA PHE A 391 16.40 -19.50 -12.78
C PHE A 391 15.13 -19.68 -11.95
N ALA A 392 15.17 -19.34 -10.66
CA ALA A 392 14.02 -19.43 -9.77
C ALA A 392 14.09 -18.35 -8.68
N ALA A 393 13.01 -18.13 -7.92
CA ALA A 393 13.03 -17.25 -6.75
C ALA A 393 13.21 -18.03 -5.43
N ALA A 394 13.78 -17.37 -4.42
CA ALA A 394 14.14 -17.98 -3.14
C ALA A 394 12.96 -18.51 -2.32
N ASN A 395 11.77 -17.95 -2.54
CA ASN A 395 10.53 -18.43 -1.93
C ASN A 395 9.98 -19.71 -2.59
N GLN A 396 10.53 -20.09 -3.75
CA GLN A 396 10.12 -21.26 -4.51
C GLN A 396 11.10 -22.42 -4.32
N VAL A 397 12.40 -22.11 -4.32
CA VAL A 397 13.47 -23.12 -4.42
C VAL A 397 14.55 -22.83 -3.39
N GLY A 398 14.95 -23.85 -2.65
CA GLY A 398 16.04 -23.79 -1.69
C GLY A 398 16.72 -25.16 -1.53
N PRO A 399 16.16 -26.08 -0.72
CA PRO A 399 16.78 -27.37 -0.45
C PRO A 399 17.11 -28.19 -1.70
N SER A 400 16.19 -28.27 -2.67
CA SER A 400 16.41 -29.06 -3.89
C SER A 400 17.59 -28.53 -4.71
N ALA A 401 17.77 -27.22 -4.81
CA ALA A 401 18.89 -26.63 -5.55
C ALA A 401 20.26 -26.99 -4.95
N LEU A 402 20.37 -27.09 -3.62
CA LEU A 402 21.61 -27.49 -2.93
C LEU A 402 21.94 -28.98 -3.08
N GLN A 403 20.97 -29.80 -3.50
CA GLN A 403 21.11 -31.25 -3.65
C GLN A 403 21.47 -31.68 -5.08
N LEU A 404 21.50 -30.74 -6.03
CA LEU A 404 21.81 -31.05 -7.42
C LEU A 404 23.27 -31.49 -7.61
N PRO A 405 23.56 -32.34 -8.61
CA PRO A 405 24.92 -32.63 -9.04
C PRO A 405 25.70 -31.34 -9.36
N ALA A 406 27.01 -31.34 -9.08
CA ALA A 406 27.83 -30.13 -9.18
C ALA A 406 27.74 -29.42 -10.54
N ALA A 407 27.79 -30.17 -11.64
CA ALA A 407 27.69 -29.61 -12.99
C ALA A 407 26.35 -28.91 -13.29
N GLN A 408 25.26 -29.31 -12.63
CA GLN A 408 23.97 -28.65 -12.74
C GLN A 408 23.85 -27.47 -11.78
N ALA A 409 24.26 -27.68 -10.52
CA ALA A 409 24.19 -26.67 -9.47
C ALA A 409 24.94 -25.37 -9.83
N GLU A 410 26.11 -25.47 -10.47
CA GLU A 410 26.85 -24.29 -10.97
C GLU A 410 26.07 -23.45 -12.00
N ARG A 411 24.99 -24.00 -12.56
CA ARG A 411 24.11 -23.34 -13.54
C ARG A 411 22.76 -22.91 -12.95
N VAL A 412 22.61 -22.97 -11.64
CA VAL A 412 21.42 -22.49 -10.92
C VAL A 412 21.66 -21.11 -10.33
N PHE A 413 20.75 -20.19 -10.62
CA PHE A 413 20.69 -18.87 -9.99
C PHE A 413 19.31 -18.61 -9.39
N ILE A 414 19.33 -18.09 -8.17
CA ILE A 414 18.15 -17.83 -7.36
C ILE A 414 18.05 -16.32 -7.08
N ALA A 415 16.87 -15.76 -7.31
CA ALA A 415 16.56 -14.38 -6.98
C ALA A 415 16.12 -14.23 -5.52
N TYR A 416 16.65 -13.22 -4.85
CA TYR A 416 16.24 -12.79 -3.52
C TYR A 416 15.80 -11.32 -3.55
N PRO A 417 14.66 -10.95 -2.96
CA PRO A 417 14.23 -9.55 -2.90
C PRO A 417 15.15 -8.69 -2.01
N THR A 418 15.81 -9.31 -1.03
CA THR A 418 16.77 -8.70 -0.12
C THR A 418 17.74 -9.75 0.41
N LEU A 419 18.93 -9.34 0.80
CA LEU A 419 19.96 -10.16 1.45
C LEU A 419 20.47 -9.47 2.73
N PRO A 420 21.10 -10.21 3.66
CA PRO A 420 21.72 -9.61 4.85
C PRO A 420 22.74 -8.50 4.54
N GLN A 421 23.33 -8.49 3.35
CA GLN A 421 24.23 -7.42 2.91
C GLN A 421 23.53 -6.06 2.71
N ASP A 422 22.21 -6.04 2.59
CA ASP A 422 21.42 -4.79 2.57
C ASP A 422 21.31 -4.16 3.96
N TRP A 423 21.69 -4.90 5.01
CA TRP A 423 21.44 -4.48 6.37
C TRP A 423 22.54 -3.54 6.85
N SER A 424 22.16 -2.29 7.10
CA SER A 424 23.01 -1.35 7.83
C SER A 424 23.12 -1.76 9.30
N PRO A 425 24.21 -1.42 10.01
CA PRO A 425 24.33 -1.68 11.45
C PRO A 425 23.15 -1.10 12.25
N GLN A 426 22.70 0.10 11.87
CA GLN A 426 21.56 0.75 12.51
C GLN A 426 20.24 0.01 12.26
N GLY A 427 19.95 -0.36 11.01
CA GLY A 427 18.74 -1.10 10.65
C GLY A 427 18.70 -2.50 11.28
N ALA A 428 19.83 -3.21 11.28
CA ALA A 428 19.97 -4.50 11.95
C ALA A 428 19.72 -4.38 13.47
N GLY A 429 20.29 -3.35 14.11
CA GLY A 429 20.06 -3.07 15.53
C GLY A 429 18.61 -2.70 15.84
N ALA A 430 17.99 -1.87 14.99
CA ALA A 430 16.59 -1.45 15.15
C ALA A 430 15.62 -2.63 15.00
N LEU A 431 15.80 -3.47 13.98
CA LEU A 431 14.98 -4.68 13.79
C LEU A 431 15.18 -5.67 14.94
N ARG A 432 16.42 -5.87 15.41
CA ARG A 432 16.70 -6.71 16.59
C ARG A 432 15.95 -6.21 17.82
N ALA A 433 16.02 -4.91 18.09
CA ALA A 433 15.34 -4.32 19.23
C ALA A 433 13.80 -4.46 19.13
N VAL A 434 13.24 -4.41 17.92
CA VAL A 434 11.82 -4.72 17.69
C VAL A 434 11.51 -6.19 17.99
N ARG A 435 12.34 -7.14 17.51
CA ARG A 435 12.17 -8.58 17.80
C ARG A 435 12.17 -8.88 19.29
N GLU A 436 13.12 -8.29 20.02
CA GLU A 436 13.27 -8.46 21.47
C GLU A 436 12.06 -7.92 22.22
N ARG A 437 11.63 -6.68 21.93
CA ARG A 437 10.47 -6.07 22.61
C ARG A 437 9.15 -6.80 22.33
N SER A 438 8.98 -7.33 21.12
CA SER A 438 7.74 -7.97 20.67
C SER A 438 7.68 -9.46 20.94
N GLY A 439 8.80 -10.09 21.34
CA GLY A 439 8.90 -11.54 21.50
C GLY A 439 8.80 -12.34 20.19
N ALA A 440 8.98 -11.69 19.03
CA ALA A 440 8.85 -12.35 17.72
C ALA A 440 9.89 -13.47 17.49
N GLY A 441 11.05 -13.37 18.14
CA GLY A 441 12.20 -14.25 17.92
C GLY A 441 12.73 -14.18 16.48
N ASP A 442 13.46 -15.20 16.04
CA ASP A 442 14.11 -15.23 14.71
C ASP A 442 13.36 -16.07 13.66
N ARG A 443 12.09 -16.43 13.94
CA ARG A 443 11.26 -17.22 13.02
C ARG A 443 10.81 -16.37 11.82
N HIS A 444 10.71 -16.99 10.64
CA HIS A 444 10.23 -16.32 9.42
C HIS A 444 10.97 -15.02 9.04
N PRO A 445 12.33 -15.00 9.02
CA PRO A 445 13.11 -13.77 8.91
C PRO A 445 12.78 -12.92 7.68
N ALA A 446 12.47 -13.54 6.53
CA ALA A 446 12.09 -12.83 5.31
C ALA A 446 10.79 -12.02 5.49
N PHE A 447 9.77 -12.64 6.11
CA PHE A 447 8.50 -11.97 6.40
C PHE A 447 8.64 -10.89 7.46
N GLN A 448 9.53 -11.07 8.43
CA GLN A 448 9.84 -10.01 9.40
C GLN A 448 10.46 -8.79 8.72
N VAL A 449 11.40 -8.99 7.78
CA VAL A 449 12.00 -7.89 7.00
C VAL A 449 10.93 -7.19 6.16
N GLY A 450 10.08 -7.94 5.47
CA GLY A 450 8.97 -7.38 4.68
C GLY A 450 8.00 -6.55 5.54
N ALA A 451 7.57 -7.09 6.68
CA ALA A 451 6.66 -6.40 7.61
C ALA A 451 7.29 -5.13 8.19
N TYR A 452 8.57 -5.21 8.58
CA TYR A 452 9.32 -4.08 9.10
C TYR A 452 9.50 -2.99 8.05
N ALA A 453 9.89 -3.35 6.83
CA ALA A 453 10.01 -2.41 5.71
C ALA A 453 8.67 -1.74 5.38
N ALA A 454 7.56 -2.48 5.34
CA ALA A 454 6.22 -1.95 5.14
C ALA A 454 5.82 -0.96 6.24
N ALA A 455 6.08 -1.28 7.51
CA ALA A 455 5.83 -0.39 8.64
C ALA A 455 6.66 0.90 8.55
N LEU A 456 7.94 0.81 8.17
CA LEU A 456 8.79 1.99 7.97
C LEU A 456 8.32 2.87 6.81
N VAL A 457 7.92 2.26 5.68
CA VAL A 457 7.33 2.99 4.55
C VAL A 457 6.02 3.68 4.95
N MET A 458 5.17 3.01 5.74
CA MET A 458 3.93 3.58 6.28
C MET A 458 4.22 4.81 7.16
N VAL A 459 5.12 4.69 8.13
CA VAL A 459 5.54 5.79 9.02
C VAL A 459 6.09 6.95 8.21
N GLU A 460 6.93 6.65 7.23
CA GLU A 460 7.57 7.64 6.41
C GLU A 460 6.59 8.35 5.46
N GLY A 461 5.61 7.63 4.92
CA GLY A 461 4.50 8.22 4.16
C GLY A 461 3.71 9.23 5.00
N PHE A 462 3.40 8.90 6.27
CA PHE A 462 2.74 9.83 7.18
C PHE A 462 3.60 11.05 7.51
N LYS A 463 4.92 10.86 7.72
CA LYS A 463 5.83 11.98 7.96
C LYS A 463 5.84 12.95 6.78
N ARG A 464 5.91 12.43 5.56
CA ARG A 464 5.88 13.24 4.32
C ARG A 464 4.52 13.88 4.06
N ALA A 465 3.42 13.20 4.39
CA ALA A 465 2.07 13.72 4.18
C ALA A 465 1.73 14.93 5.08
N GLY A 466 2.44 15.12 6.20
CA GLY A 466 2.28 16.27 7.07
C GLY A 466 1.18 16.12 8.13
N ARG A 467 0.95 17.18 8.92
CA ARG A 467 -0.06 17.19 9.99
C ARG A 467 -1.49 17.22 9.45
N ASP A 468 -1.68 17.78 8.27
CA ASP A 468 -2.92 17.87 7.50
C ASP A 468 -3.05 16.73 6.47
N ALA A 469 -2.52 15.56 6.83
CA ALA A 469 -2.56 14.35 6.02
C ALA A 469 -3.99 13.99 5.59
N SER A 470 -4.08 13.35 4.44
CA SER A 470 -5.24 12.66 3.88
C SER A 470 -4.75 11.45 3.12
N ARG A 471 -5.62 10.50 2.75
CA ARG A 471 -5.24 9.33 1.94
C ARG A 471 -4.61 9.79 0.62
N ASP A 472 -5.15 10.83 0.00
CA ASP A 472 -4.58 11.44 -1.22
C ASP A 472 -3.17 12.00 -0.99
N LYS A 473 -2.95 12.76 0.08
CA LYS A 473 -1.62 13.30 0.42
C LYS A 473 -0.64 12.19 0.79
N PHE A 474 -1.12 11.15 1.47
CA PHE A 474 -0.34 9.97 1.80
C PHE A 474 0.12 9.22 0.54
N VAL A 475 -0.80 8.95 -0.39
CA VAL A 475 -0.50 8.34 -1.70
C VAL A 475 0.49 9.21 -2.47
N THR A 476 0.25 10.51 -2.55
CA THR A 476 1.15 11.46 -3.24
C THR A 476 2.54 11.49 -2.57
N ALA A 477 2.58 11.43 -1.24
CA ALA A 477 3.83 11.39 -0.48
C ALA A 477 4.63 10.10 -0.73
N LEU A 478 3.94 8.96 -0.87
CA LEU A 478 4.58 7.71 -1.28
C LEU A 478 5.06 7.78 -2.73
N GLU A 479 4.26 8.29 -3.67
CA GLU A 479 4.64 8.46 -5.09
C GLU A 479 5.85 9.36 -5.31
N ASN A 480 6.13 10.29 -4.39
CA ASN A 480 7.32 11.16 -4.43
C ASN A 480 8.46 10.65 -3.52
N MET A 481 8.36 9.42 -3.01
CA MET A 481 9.40 8.82 -2.18
C MET A 481 10.49 8.23 -3.08
N HIS A 482 11.73 8.70 -2.91
CA HIS A 482 12.88 8.20 -3.66
C HIS A 482 14.05 7.89 -2.74
N GLY A 483 14.72 6.76 -2.98
CA GLY A 483 15.94 6.38 -2.26
C GLY A 483 15.77 6.21 -0.75
N PHE A 484 14.56 5.94 -0.26
CA PHE A 484 14.28 5.77 1.15
C PHE A 484 14.98 4.53 1.70
N GLN A 485 15.77 4.72 2.76
CA GLN A 485 16.54 3.66 3.38
C GLN A 485 15.80 3.08 4.57
N THR A 486 15.31 1.85 4.45
CA THR A 486 14.77 1.08 5.59
C THR A 486 15.87 0.58 6.52
N GLY A 487 17.09 0.47 6.00
CA GLY A 487 18.25 -0.09 6.68
C GLY A 487 18.31 -1.61 6.72
N VAL A 488 17.33 -2.33 6.13
CA VAL A 488 17.29 -3.81 6.04
C VAL A 488 16.82 -4.32 4.66
N THR A 489 16.64 -3.43 3.69
CA THR A 489 16.27 -3.73 2.30
C THR A 489 17.09 -2.86 1.36
N PRO A 490 17.11 -3.14 0.04
CA PRO A 490 17.54 -2.14 -0.94
C PRO A 490 16.74 -0.84 -0.79
N ALA A 491 17.32 0.27 -1.24
CA ALA A 491 16.67 1.59 -1.17
C ALA A 491 15.31 1.59 -1.91
N ILE A 492 14.28 2.06 -1.24
CA ILE A 492 12.89 2.08 -1.72
C ILE A 492 12.62 3.39 -2.46
N GLY A 493 11.99 3.29 -3.62
CA GLY A 493 11.41 4.44 -4.29
C GLY A 493 10.16 4.06 -5.08
N PHE A 494 9.14 4.89 -4.98
CA PHE A 494 7.93 4.79 -5.79
C PHE A 494 7.84 5.97 -6.76
N GLY A 495 6.82 5.93 -7.61
CA GLY A 495 6.53 6.93 -8.61
C GLY A 495 5.06 6.84 -9.03
N PRO A 496 4.51 7.84 -9.73
CA PRO A 496 3.23 7.70 -10.40
C PRO A 496 3.26 6.47 -11.33
N GLY A 497 2.40 5.48 -11.06
CA GLY A 497 2.38 4.20 -11.80
C GLY A 497 3.46 3.19 -11.40
N GLN A 498 4.47 3.60 -10.61
CA GLN A 498 5.49 2.70 -10.07
C GLN A 498 5.13 2.31 -8.63
N ARG A 499 4.52 1.13 -8.48
CA ARG A 499 4.04 0.59 -7.20
C ARG A 499 5.02 -0.35 -6.50
N ILE A 500 6.16 -0.63 -7.11
CA ILE A 500 7.21 -1.49 -6.55
C ILE A 500 8.41 -0.64 -6.18
N GLY A 501 8.74 -0.66 -4.89
CA GLY A 501 9.73 0.18 -4.23
C GLY A 501 11.17 -0.17 -4.59
N ALA A 502 11.48 -1.45 -4.62
CA ALA A 502 12.76 -1.99 -5.04
C ALA A 502 12.54 -2.99 -6.19
N PRO A 503 12.32 -2.53 -7.43
CA PRO A 503 12.11 -3.42 -8.57
C PRO A 503 13.43 -4.09 -8.95
N GLY A 504 13.51 -5.41 -8.80
CA GLY A 504 14.73 -6.17 -9.11
C GLY A 504 14.93 -7.39 -8.23
N ALA A 505 16.18 -7.84 -8.10
CA ALA A 505 16.58 -8.88 -7.16
C ALA A 505 18.10 -8.88 -6.90
N HIS A 506 18.52 -9.40 -5.75
CA HIS A 506 19.85 -9.97 -5.60
C HIS A 506 19.90 -11.32 -6.30
N ILE A 507 21.00 -11.60 -6.98
CA ILE A 507 21.22 -12.87 -7.67
C ILE A 507 22.21 -13.71 -6.89
N VAL A 508 21.84 -14.96 -6.62
CA VAL A 508 22.57 -15.88 -5.78
C VAL A 508 22.80 -17.18 -6.53
N GLY A 509 24.06 -17.57 -6.71
CA GLY A 509 24.42 -18.86 -7.30
C GLY A 509 24.46 -19.97 -6.26
N VAL A 510 24.59 -21.22 -6.72
CA VAL A 510 24.72 -22.40 -5.85
C VAL A 510 26.16 -22.93 -5.90
N ASP A 511 26.79 -23.07 -4.72
CA ASP A 511 28.05 -23.78 -4.56
C ASP A 511 27.74 -25.22 -4.13
N ALA A 512 27.86 -26.16 -5.07
CA ALA A 512 27.52 -27.56 -4.87
C ALA A 512 28.48 -28.28 -3.93
N GLN A 513 29.76 -27.89 -3.90
CA GLN A 513 30.78 -28.54 -3.08
C GLN A 513 30.56 -28.22 -1.61
N LYS A 514 30.28 -26.95 -1.32
CA LYS A 514 30.04 -26.48 0.05
C LYS A 514 28.57 -26.59 0.46
N ARG A 515 27.68 -26.87 -0.50
CA ARG A 515 26.22 -26.86 -0.33
C ARG A 515 25.72 -25.55 0.29
N VAL A 516 26.24 -24.44 -0.22
CA VAL A 516 25.86 -23.10 0.21
C VAL A 516 25.44 -22.23 -0.96
N PHE A 517 24.62 -21.24 -0.66
CA PHE A 517 24.27 -20.18 -1.58
C PHE A 517 25.35 -19.10 -1.59
N ARG A 518 25.76 -18.65 -2.79
CA ARG A 518 26.81 -17.64 -2.97
C ARG A 518 26.26 -16.39 -3.66
N PRO A 519 26.16 -15.25 -2.96
CA PRO A 519 25.78 -13.99 -3.58
C PRO A 519 26.74 -13.61 -4.71
N THR A 520 26.19 -13.11 -5.82
CA THR A 520 26.99 -12.61 -6.95
C THR A 520 27.52 -11.19 -6.73
N GLY A 521 27.00 -10.48 -5.73
CA GLY A 521 27.55 -9.23 -5.21
C GLY A 521 26.86 -7.94 -5.66
N ARG A 522 25.84 -7.98 -6.54
CA ARG A 522 25.05 -6.80 -6.90
C ARG A 522 23.55 -7.09 -6.98
N TYR A 523 22.77 -6.10 -6.59
CA TYR A 523 21.33 -6.06 -6.82
C TYR A 523 21.07 -5.67 -8.28
N VAL A 524 20.36 -6.51 -9.03
CA VAL A 524 19.98 -6.25 -10.42
C VAL A 524 18.65 -5.50 -10.39
N ARG A 525 18.73 -4.17 -10.58
CA ARG A 525 17.57 -3.28 -10.73
C ARG A 525 16.91 -3.53 -12.08
N LEU A 526 15.58 -3.46 -12.10
CA LEU A 526 14.81 -3.36 -13.33
C LEU A 526 14.42 -1.90 -13.57
N ASP A 527 14.53 -1.45 -14.81
CA ASP A 527 14.03 -0.15 -15.21
C ASP A 527 12.50 -0.17 -15.16
N THR A 528 11.91 0.75 -14.40
CA THR A 528 10.46 0.88 -14.22
C THR A 528 9.83 1.94 -15.13
N VAL A 529 10.61 2.52 -16.06
CA VAL A 529 10.10 3.49 -17.02
C VAL A 529 9.23 2.77 -18.04
N GLN A 530 7.91 2.88 -17.86
CA GLN A 530 6.81 2.53 -18.76
C GLN A 530 7.16 1.50 -19.85
N GLU A 531 6.93 0.22 -19.53
CA GLU A 531 6.57 -0.80 -20.54
C GLU A 531 5.11 -0.64 -20.96
#